data_AF-A0A7S2WIV5-F1
#
_entry.id   AF-A0A7S2WIV5-F1
#
_cell.length_a   1.000
_cell.length_b   1.000
_cell.length_c   1.000
_cell.angle_alpha   90.00
_cell.angle_beta   90.00
_cell.angle_gamma   90.00
#
_symmetry.space_group_name_H-M   'P 1'
#
loop_
_entity.id
_entity.type
_entity.pdbx_description
1 polymer ?
#
loop_
_entity_poly.entity_id
_entity_poly.type
_entity_poly.pdbx_seq_one_letter_code
_entity_poly.pdbx_strand_id
1 'polypeptide(L)'
;VIFFYIHFVVFVSMLYLPLFSIQAASKISIDEHWSADVASSVLVFLQTVFVIGLLQLGQKLSDPFGMDYEDLSVMHYVTFTWRESGRIFAAQIPTKSLQSVINISEEDMVRERAPIGEAWDMHVQETVVIDE
;
A
#
# COMPACT_ATOMS: atom_id res chain seq x y z
N VAL A 1 -17.34 2.68 -8.79
CA VAL A 1 -18.02 1.44 -8.33
C VAL A 1 -19.52 1.63 -8.43
N ILE A 2 -20.28 0.63 -8.91
CA ILE A 2 -21.72 0.75 -9.10
C ILE A 2 -22.37 1.07 -7.74
N PHE A 3 -23.15 2.17 -7.64
CA PHE A 3 -23.86 2.61 -6.43
C PHE A 3 -24.52 1.46 -5.68
N PHE A 4 -25.19 0.58 -6.42
CA PHE A 4 -25.83 -0.63 -5.88
C PHE A 4 -24.89 -1.54 -5.09
N TYR A 5 -23.67 -1.77 -5.58
CA TYR A 5 -22.72 -2.70 -4.96
C TYR A 5 -22.30 -2.24 -3.56
N ILE A 6 -21.96 -0.96 -3.39
CA ILE A 6 -21.56 -0.41 -2.09
C ILE A 6 -22.72 -0.52 -1.11
N HIS A 7 -23.92 -0.12 -1.52
CA HIS A 7 -25.11 -0.18 -0.65
C HIS A 7 -25.49 -1.61 -0.31
N PHE A 8 -25.35 -2.55 -1.24
CA PHE A 8 -25.62 -3.96 -1.02
C PHE A 8 -24.64 -4.56 -0.01
N VAL A 9 -23.34 -4.28 -0.12
CA VAL A 9 -22.33 -4.75 0.84
C VAL A 9 -22.61 -4.16 2.23
N VAL A 10 -22.89 -2.86 2.34
CA VAL A 10 -23.26 -2.21 3.61
C VAL A 10 -24.50 -2.87 4.22
N PHE A 11 -25.52 -3.15 3.41
CA PHE A 11 -26.75 -3.80 3.85
C PHE A 11 -26.49 -5.22 4.37
N VAL A 12 -25.69 -6.01 3.66
CA VAL A 12 -25.29 -7.36 4.11
C VAL A 12 -24.51 -7.29 5.41
N SER A 13 -23.57 -6.35 5.56
CA SER A 13 -22.81 -6.16 6.81
C SER A 13 -23.71 -5.75 7.98
N MET A 14 -24.70 -4.88 7.75
CA MET A 14 -25.69 -4.50 8.76
C MET A 14 -26.56 -5.67 9.21
N LEU A 15 -26.88 -6.62 8.33
CA LEU A 15 -27.62 -7.83 8.70
C LEU A 15 -26.74 -8.89 9.36
N TYR A 16 -25.50 -9.03 8.90
CA TYR A 16 -24.57 -10.06 9.37
C TYR A 16 -24.20 -9.89 10.84
N LEU A 17 -23.85 -8.67 11.28
CA LEU A 17 -23.36 -8.42 12.65
C LEU A 17 -24.41 -8.74 13.74
N PRO A 18 -25.68 -8.29 13.64
CA PRO A 18 -26.72 -8.69 14.59
C PRO A 18 -26.98 -10.20 14.59
N LEU A 19 -27.01 -10.82 13.40
CA LEU A 19 -27.25 -12.27 13.28
C LEU A 19 -26.12 -13.07 13.95
N PHE A 20 -24.88 -12.62 13.77
CA PHE A 20 -23.69 -13.18 14.41
C PHE A 20 -23.75 -13.04 15.92
N SER A 21 -24.16 -11.87 16.44
CA SER A 21 -24.33 -11.63 17.87
C SER A 21 -25.38 -12.58 18.49
N ILE A 22 -26.53 -12.75 17.83
CA ILE A 22 -27.57 -13.69 18.28
C ILE A 22 -27.05 -15.12 18.28
N GLN A 23 -26.32 -15.52 17.25
CA GLN A 23 -25.74 -16.86 17.16
C GLN A 23 -24.70 -17.10 18.26
N ALA A 24 -23.86 -16.11 18.56
CA ALA A 24 -22.87 -16.17 19.63
C ALA A 24 -23.54 -16.26 21.00
N ALA A 25 -24.60 -15.48 21.24
CA ALA A 25 -25.37 -15.51 22.47
C ALA A 25 -26.12 -16.84 22.67
N SER A 26 -26.61 -17.46 21.59
CA SER A 26 -27.36 -18.73 21.66
C SER A 26 -26.49 -19.94 22.01
N LYS A 27 -25.16 -19.83 21.92
CA LYS A 27 -24.21 -20.91 22.23
C LYS A 27 -23.78 -20.93 23.69
N ILE A 28 -24.09 -19.88 24.44
CA ILE A 28 -23.76 -19.75 25.85
C ILE A 28 -24.82 -20.50 26.66
N SER A 29 -24.40 -21.49 27.44
CA SER A 29 -25.29 -22.20 28.37
C SER A 29 -25.43 -21.44 29.69
N ILE A 30 -26.57 -21.57 30.37
CA ILE A 30 -26.85 -20.89 31.65
C ILE A 30 -25.90 -21.36 32.78
N ASP A 31 -25.32 -22.55 32.64
CA ASP A 31 -24.41 -23.15 33.62
C ASP A 31 -22.92 -22.92 33.30
N GLU A 32 -22.59 -22.14 32.27
CA GLU A 32 -21.20 -21.91 31.85
C GLU A 32 -20.48 -20.86 32.69
N HIS A 33 -19.17 -21.03 32.83
CA HIS A 33 -18.30 -20.11 33.56
C HIS A 33 -18.31 -18.72 32.92
N TRP A 34 -18.30 -17.66 33.74
CA TRP A 34 -18.23 -16.24 33.33
C TRP A 34 -17.13 -15.93 32.29
N SER A 35 -16.07 -16.75 32.22
CA SER A 35 -15.01 -16.65 31.24
C SER A 35 -15.49 -16.91 29.79
N ALA A 36 -16.48 -17.78 29.60
CA ALA A 36 -17.09 -18.06 28.31
C ALA A 36 -17.86 -16.85 27.77
N ASP A 37 -18.60 -16.14 28.65
CA ASP A 37 -19.30 -14.90 28.31
C ASP A 37 -18.33 -13.80 27.86
N VAL A 38 -17.26 -13.61 28.63
CA VAL A 38 -16.23 -12.61 28.30
C VAL A 38 -15.55 -12.95 26.97
N ALA A 39 -15.19 -14.22 26.77
CA ALA A 39 -14.56 -14.66 25.51
C ALA A 39 -15.50 -14.46 24.30
N SER A 40 -16.78 -14.81 24.43
CA SER A 40 -17.78 -14.63 23.37
C SER A 40 -18.00 -13.16 23.05
N SER A 41 -18.10 -12.30 24.06
CA SER A 41 -18.21 -10.85 23.89
C SER A 41 -17.00 -10.23 23.19
N VAL A 42 -15.78 -10.63 23.57
CA VAL A 42 -14.54 -10.20 22.91
C VAL A 42 -14.51 -10.65 21.44
N LEU A 43 -14.96 -11.87 21.16
CA LEU A 43 -15.02 -12.40 19.79
C LEU A 43 -16.00 -11.60 18.93
N VAL A 44 -17.21 -11.30 19.44
CA VAL A 44 -18.19 -10.45 18.75
C VAL A 44 -17.65 -9.05 18.52
N PHE A 45 -16.96 -8.47 19.49
CA PHE A 45 -16.32 -7.16 19.35
C PHE A 45 -15.24 -7.18 18.26
N LEU A 46 -14.34 -8.17 18.27
CA LEU A 46 -13.28 -8.30 17.27
C LEU A 46 -13.86 -8.48 15.86
N GLN A 47 -14.88 -9.32 15.72
CA GLN A 47 -15.57 -9.53 14.45
C GLN A 47 -16.21 -8.24 13.93
N THR A 48 -16.78 -7.45 14.84
CA THR A 48 -17.38 -6.15 14.51
C THR A 48 -16.33 -5.16 14.00
N VAL A 49 -15.21 -5.03 14.71
CA VAL A 49 -14.09 -4.17 14.29
C VAL A 49 -13.57 -4.60 12.92
N PHE A 50 -13.42 -5.91 12.69
CA PHE A 50 -12.93 -6.44 11.42
C PHE A 50 -13.87 -6.14 10.25
N VAL A 51 -15.18 -6.42 10.40
CA VAL A 51 -16.17 -6.19 9.34
C VAL A 51 -16.31 -4.71 9.01
N ILE A 52 -16.39 -3.84 10.02
CA ILE A 52 -16.50 -2.39 9.82
C ILE A 52 -15.18 -1.83 9.26
N GLY A 53 -14.04 -2.30 9.75
CA GLY A 53 -12.73 -1.88 9.28
C GLY A 53 -12.50 -2.22 7.81
N LEU A 54 -12.85 -3.45 7.38
CA LEU A 54 -12.77 -3.84 5.97
C LEU A 54 -13.70 -3.00 5.08
N LEU A 55 -14.90 -2.67 5.58
CA LEU A 55 -15.84 -1.83 4.85
C LEU A 55 -15.28 -0.41 4.65
N GLN A 56 -14.74 0.19 5.71
CA GLN A 56 -14.12 1.52 5.65
C GLN A 56 -12.87 1.52 4.76
N LEU A 57 -12.04 0.47 4.84
CA LEU A 57 -10.87 0.31 3.98
C LEU A 57 -11.29 0.22 2.50
N GLY A 58 -12.34 -0.56 2.20
CA GLY A 58 -12.88 -0.65 0.85
C GLY A 58 -13.46 0.68 0.35
N GLN A 59 -14.03 1.50 1.22
CA GLN A 59 -14.52 2.83 0.88
C GLN A 59 -13.38 3.80 0.58
N LYS A 60 -12.34 3.84 1.43
CA LYS A 60 -11.16 4.68 1.22
C LYS A 60 -10.42 4.30 -0.07
N LEU A 61 -10.16 3.00 -0.27
CA LEU A 61 -9.50 2.51 -1.48
C LEU A 61 -10.34 2.68 -2.76
N SER A 62 -11.63 2.97 -2.65
CA SER A 62 -12.49 3.17 -3.82
C SER A 62 -12.25 4.52 -4.52
N ASP A 63 -11.66 5.50 -3.82
CA ASP A 63 -11.27 6.79 -4.37
C ASP A 63 -9.78 7.09 -4.12
N PRO A 64 -8.86 6.49 -4.90
CA PRO A 64 -7.42 6.56 -4.65
C PRO A 64 -6.79 7.94 -4.96
N PHE A 65 -7.58 8.89 -5.45
CA PHE A 65 -7.14 10.24 -5.83
C PHE A 65 -7.80 11.33 -4.98
N GLY A 66 -8.37 10.95 -3.84
CA GLY A 66 -8.96 11.87 -2.90
C GLY A 66 -7.92 12.74 -2.17
N MET A 67 -8.36 13.22 -1.01
CA MET A 67 -7.55 14.05 -0.12
C MET A 67 -7.15 13.30 1.16
N ASP A 68 -7.39 11.99 1.22
CA ASP A 68 -7.07 11.17 2.38
C ASP A 68 -5.56 10.98 2.51
N TYR A 69 -5.09 10.73 3.73
CA TYR A 69 -3.66 10.51 3.99
C TYR A 69 -3.12 9.27 3.26
N GLU A 70 -4.00 8.29 3.03
CA GLU A 70 -3.64 7.04 2.37
C GLU A 70 -3.71 7.12 0.82
N ASP A 71 -4.15 8.26 0.25
CA ASP A 71 -4.34 8.43 -1.19
C ASP A 71 -3.04 8.71 -1.95
N LEU A 72 -3.08 8.46 -3.26
CA LEU A 72 -1.94 8.75 -4.14
C LEU A 72 -1.78 10.26 -4.33
N SER A 73 -0.61 10.78 -3.95
CA SER A 73 -0.27 12.19 -4.20
C SER A 73 0.04 12.43 -5.69
N VAL A 74 -1.01 12.69 -6.48
CA VAL A 74 -0.90 13.05 -7.90
C VAL A 74 0.02 14.25 -8.11
N MET A 75 -0.05 15.23 -7.21
CA MET A 75 0.78 16.43 -7.30
C MET A 75 2.27 16.12 -7.12
N HIS A 76 2.61 15.22 -6.19
CA HIS A 76 3.99 14.74 -6.05
C HIS A 76 4.46 14.05 -7.33
N TYR A 77 3.63 13.18 -7.90
CA TYR A 77 3.96 12.48 -9.14
C TYR A 77 4.20 13.43 -10.32
N VAL A 78 3.32 14.42 -10.52
CA VAL A 78 3.44 15.39 -11.62
C VAL A 78 4.68 16.26 -11.44
N THR A 79 4.92 16.80 -10.25
CA THR A 79 6.07 17.67 -9.99
C THR A 79 7.39 16.92 -10.11
N PHE A 80 7.45 15.69 -9.60
CA PHE A 80 8.59 14.80 -9.75
C PHE A 80 8.87 14.51 -11.23
N THR A 81 7.85 14.03 -11.96
CA THR A 81 7.99 13.66 -13.38
C THR A 81 8.39 14.86 -14.23
N TRP A 82 7.80 16.04 -13.97
CA TRP A 82 8.16 17.27 -14.66
C TRP A 82 9.62 17.67 -14.43
N ARG A 83 10.06 17.63 -13.17
CA ARG A 83 11.44 17.97 -12.80
C ARG A 83 12.45 17.01 -13.44
N GLU A 84 12.19 15.71 -13.38
CA GLU A 84 13.07 14.69 -13.94
C GLU A 84 13.09 14.74 -15.47
N SER A 85 11.95 14.96 -16.11
CA SER A 85 11.87 15.16 -17.56
C SER A 85 12.66 16.40 -17.99
N GLY A 86 12.50 17.51 -17.27
CA GLY A 86 13.29 18.73 -17.51
C GLY A 86 14.79 18.50 -17.35
N ARG A 87 15.20 17.70 -16.36
CA ARG A 87 16.60 17.30 -16.17
C ARG A 87 17.13 16.46 -17.33
N ILE A 88 16.33 15.53 -17.86
CA ILE A 88 16.70 14.71 -19.03
C ILE A 88 16.81 15.59 -20.28
N PHE A 89 15.87 16.50 -20.52
CA PHE A 89 15.94 17.42 -21.66
C PHE A 89 17.10 18.40 -21.58
N ALA A 90 17.43 18.87 -20.36
CA ALA A 90 18.57 19.75 -20.11
C ALA A 90 19.90 19.00 -20.07
N ALA A 91 19.90 17.67 -19.98
CA ALA A 91 21.10 16.86 -20.03
C ALA A 91 21.70 16.96 -21.43
N GLN A 92 22.70 17.83 -21.56
CA GLN A 92 23.54 17.85 -22.75
C GLN A 92 24.38 16.57 -22.75
N ILE A 93 24.34 15.84 -23.88
CA ILE A 93 25.28 14.74 -24.12
C ILE A 93 26.67 15.37 -24.06
N PRO A 94 27.59 14.90 -23.19
CA PRO A 94 28.90 15.49 -23.07
C PRO A 94 29.64 15.34 -24.40
N THR A 95 29.73 16.45 -25.15
CA THR A 95 30.34 16.52 -26.48
C THR A 95 31.85 16.32 -26.47
N LYS A 96 32.49 16.26 -25.29
CA LYS A 96 33.93 16.03 -25.16
C LYS A 96 34.37 14.59 -25.42
N SER A 97 33.47 13.63 -25.61
CA SER A 97 33.85 12.22 -25.82
C SER A 97 33.12 11.52 -26.96
N LEU A 98 32.40 12.22 -27.84
CA LEU A 98 31.69 11.54 -28.95
C LEU A 98 32.64 10.79 -29.89
N GLN A 99 33.92 11.18 -29.98
CA GLN A 99 34.94 10.44 -30.73
C GLN A 99 35.52 9.23 -29.97
N SER A 100 35.48 9.22 -28.63
CA SER A 100 35.97 8.10 -27.80
C SER A 100 34.85 7.15 -27.37
N VAL A 101 33.60 7.60 -27.24
CA VAL A 101 32.43 6.82 -26.82
C VAL A 101 31.92 5.87 -27.91
N ILE A 102 32.15 6.17 -29.19
CA ILE A 102 31.78 5.26 -30.30
C ILE A 102 32.55 3.92 -30.20
N ASN A 103 33.68 3.87 -29.49
CA ASN A 103 34.48 2.66 -29.28
C ASN A 103 34.44 2.11 -27.85
N ILE A 104 33.69 2.72 -26.92
CA ILE A 104 33.63 2.27 -25.53
C ILE A 104 32.37 1.41 -25.37
N SER A 105 32.58 0.12 -25.07
CA SER A 105 31.53 -0.81 -24.70
C SER A 105 30.76 -0.29 -23.49
N GLU A 106 29.45 -0.51 -23.43
CA GLU A 106 28.61 -0.13 -22.28
C GLU A 106 29.20 -0.59 -20.93
N GLU A 107 29.92 -1.72 -20.94
CA GLU A 107 30.63 -2.27 -19.77
C GLU A 107 31.72 -1.35 -19.19
N ASP A 108 32.43 -0.59 -20.04
CA ASP A 108 33.49 0.32 -19.61
C ASP A 108 32.89 1.63 -19.06
N MET A 109 31.74 2.06 -19.58
CA MET A 109 30.98 3.18 -19.02
C MET A 109 30.40 2.85 -17.64
N VAL A 110 30.07 1.59 -17.37
CA VAL A 110 29.63 1.13 -16.03
C VAL A 110 30.80 1.16 -15.03
N ARG A 111 32.03 0.84 -15.47
CA ARG A 111 33.23 0.85 -14.62
C ARG A 111 33.70 2.26 -14.24
N GLU A 112 33.53 3.23 -15.13
CA GLU A 112 33.98 4.61 -14.90
C GLU A 112 32.93 5.52 -14.25
N ARG A 113 31.71 5.03 -13.99
CA ARG A 113 30.70 5.83 -13.30
C ARG A 113 31.17 6.17 -11.88
N ALA A 114 31.12 7.47 -11.56
CA ALA A 114 31.26 7.91 -10.18
C ALA A 114 30.20 7.21 -9.32
N PRO A 115 30.57 6.71 -8.12
CA PRO A 115 29.61 6.05 -7.25
C PRO A 115 28.46 7.02 -6.99
N ILE A 116 27.24 6.53 -7.22
CA ILE A 116 26.02 7.26 -6.89
C ILE A 116 26.10 7.40 -5.36
N GLY A 117 26.34 8.61 -4.87
CA GLY A 117 26.77 8.84 -3.47
C GLY A 117 25.88 8.15 -2.43
N GLU A 118 26.36 8.11 -1.17
CA GLU A 118 25.86 7.28 -0.03
C GLU A 118 24.34 7.04 0.07
N ALA A 119 23.50 7.96 -0.42
CA ALA A 119 22.05 7.80 -0.50
C ALA A 119 21.57 6.63 -1.41
N TRP A 120 22.37 6.19 -2.40
CA TRP A 120 22.02 5.05 -3.27
C TRP A 120 22.43 3.70 -2.67
N ASP A 121 23.55 3.66 -1.96
CA ASP A 121 24.06 2.43 -1.32
C ASP A 121 23.15 1.94 -0.19
N MET A 122 22.41 2.84 0.47
CA MET A 122 21.46 2.48 1.52
C MET A 122 20.29 1.60 1.04
N HIS A 123 19.88 1.67 -0.23
CA HIS A 123 18.77 0.87 -0.76
C HIS A 123 19.21 -0.45 -1.44
N VAL A 124 20.48 -0.56 -1.83
CA VAL A 124 21.01 -1.79 -2.46
C VAL A 124 21.40 -2.83 -1.41
N GLN A 125 21.83 -2.42 -0.21
CA GLN A 125 22.12 -3.38 0.87
C GLN A 125 20.88 -4.11 1.40
N GLU A 126 19.70 -3.50 1.34
CA GLU A 126 18.47 -4.13 1.85
C GLU A 126 17.88 -5.17 0.90
N THR A 127 18.22 -5.10 -0.40
CA THR A 127 17.72 -6.04 -1.41
C THR A 127 18.58 -7.29 -1.58
N VAL A 128 19.87 -7.26 -1.19
CA VAL A 128 20.77 -8.42 -1.31
C VAL A 128 20.68 -9.37 -0.10
N VAL A 129 20.17 -8.91 1.05
CA VAL A 129 20.13 -9.71 2.29
C VAL A 129 18.88 -10.62 2.38
N ILE A 130 17.96 -10.59 1.42
CA ILE A 130 16.73 -11.41 1.46
C ILE A 130 16.88 -12.75 0.71
N ASP A 131 17.99 -12.97 0.00
CA ASP A 131 18.25 -14.21 -0.76
C ASP A 131 19.44 -15.04 -0.23
N GLU A 132 19.55 -15.21 1.10
CA GLU A 132 20.34 -16.31 1.73
C GLU A 132 19.52 -17.09 2.77
#